data_AF-A0A534B985-F1
#
_entry.id   AF-A0A534B985-F1
#
_cell.length_a   1.000
_cell.length_b   1.000
_cell.length_c   1.000
_cell.angle_alpha   90.00
_cell.angle_beta   90.00
_cell.angle_gamma   90.00
#
_symmetry.space_group_name_H-M   'P 1'
#
loop_
_entity.id
_entity.type
_entity.pdbx_description
1 polymer ?
#
loop_
_entity_poly.entity_id
_entity_poly.type
_entity_poly.pdbx_seq_one_letter_code
_entity_poly.pdbx_strand_id
1 'polypeptide(L)'
;MMNTWTTLLLAVSLVLSRQTAAQPAVNQLGLELLQGEFAVCALEKSTKIPDWALTTTPVSITRSQAALSIIAPNNIVPQGINCDRGWRTFEVGFNPPSVFGVVAAFARPLARKHISIHWISSSPTDYLMVKQANRETAIRVLSAEGHPIRR
;
A
#
# COMPACT_ATOMS: atom_id res chain seq x y z
N MET A 1 46.70 3.31 32.70
CA MET A 1 46.88 3.80 31.32
C MET A 1 45.99 2.98 30.40
N MET A 2 44.90 3.58 29.89
CA MET A 2 43.98 2.93 28.95
C MET A 2 44.66 2.90 27.57
N ASN A 3 44.77 1.73 26.94
CA ASN A 3 45.47 1.59 25.67
C ASN A 3 44.59 2.06 24.51
N THR A 4 45.19 2.68 23.50
CA THR A 4 44.48 3.27 22.35
C THR A 4 43.63 2.26 21.56
N TRP A 5 43.90 0.97 21.72
CA TRP A 5 43.13 -0.15 21.16
C TRP A 5 41.76 -0.34 21.84
N THR A 6 41.62 -0.09 23.16
CA THR A 6 40.31 -0.20 23.83
C THR A 6 39.34 0.89 23.38
N THR A 7 39.84 2.09 23.10
CA THR A 7 39.01 3.23 22.64
C THR A 7 38.49 3.01 21.21
N LEU A 8 39.30 2.40 20.32
CA LEU A 8 38.89 2.06 18.95
C LEU A 8 37.83 0.94 18.92
N LEU A 9 37.95 -0.09 19.75
CA LEU A 9 36.96 -1.17 19.88
C LEU A 9 35.62 -0.67 20.45
N LEU A 10 35.65 0.25 21.41
CA LEU A 10 34.44 0.91 21.93
C LEU A 10 33.77 1.82 20.90
N ALA A 11 34.55 2.58 20.11
CA ALA A 11 34.02 3.45 19.07
C ALA A 11 33.37 2.64 17.92
N VAL A 12 33.97 1.54 17.49
CA VAL A 12 33.39 0.62 16.49
C VAL A 12 32.13 -0.06 17.05
N SER A 13 32.14 -0.46 18.32
CA SER A 13 30.97 -1.07 18.98
C SER A 13 29.79 -0.08 19.14
N LEU A 14 30.05 1.20 19.40
CA LEU A 14 29.02 2.24 19.50
C LEU A 14 28.42 2.60 18.13
N VAL A 15 29.24 2.61 17.07
CA VAL A 15 28.79 2.85 15.69
C VAL A 15 27.95 1.68 15.17
N LEU A 16 28.33 0.44 15.48
CA LEU A 16 27.54 -0.76 15.16
C LEU A 16 26.25 -0.86 15.99
N SER A 17 26.28 -0.47 17.26
CA SER A 17 25.07 -0.49 18.13
C SER A 17 24.03 0.56 17.75
N ARG A 18 24.43 1.64 17.06
CA ARG A 18 23.51 2.66 16.53
C ARG A 18 22.82 2.24 15.22
N GLN A 19 23.28 1.16 14.57
CA GLN A 19 22.64 0.62 13.35
C GLN A 19 21.54 -0.41 13.62
N THR A 20 21.27 -0.73 14.89
CA THR A 20 20.25 -1.69 15.32
C THR A 20 19.10 -1.00 16.07
N ALA A 21 18.65 0.17 15.62
CA ALA A 21 17.24 0.49 15.84
C ALA A 21 16.45 -0.53 15.01
N ALA A 22 15.84 -1.53 15.65
CA ALA A 22 15.08 -2.57 14.99
C ALA A 22 14.09 -1.91 14.02
N GLN A 23 14.29 -2.10 12.71
CA GLN A 23 13.28 -1.74 11.74
C GLN A 23 12.00 -2.48 12.13
N PRO A 24 10.82 -1.80 12.15
CA PRO A 24 9.58 -2.52 12.32
C PRO A 24 9.56 -3.65 11.29
N ALA A 25 9.39 -4.88 11.75
CA ALA A 25 9.30 -6.01 10.84
C ALA A 25 8.14 -5.71 9.89
N VAL A 26 8.42 -5.70 8.59
CA VAL A 26 7.43 -5.42 7.53
C VAL A 26 6.13 -6.21 7.75
N ASN A 27 6.25 -7.41 8.31
CA ASN A 27 5.20 -8.35 8.64
C ASN A 27 4.22 -7.85 9.75
N GLN A 28 4.40 -6.66 10.30
CA GLN A 28 3.52 -6.07 11.33
C GLN A 28 2.83 -4.78 10.88
N LEU A 29 2.96 -4.40 9.61
CA LEU A 29 2.22 -3.27 9.05
C LEU A 29 0.72 -3.59 9.07
N GLY A 30 -0.05 -2.73 9.76
CA GLY A 30 -1.50 -2.87 9.85
C GLY A 30 -2.20 -2.49 8.55
N LEU A 31 -3.36 -3.09 8.33
CA LEU A 31 -4.24 -2.81 7.19
C LEU A 31 -5.61 -2.37 7.70
N GLU A 32 -6.08 -1.22 7.24
CA GLU A 32 -7.42 -0.72 7.52
C GLU A 32 -8.29 -0.86 6.28
N LEU A 33 -9.33 -1.69 6.36
CA LEU A 33 -10.29 -1.85 5.27
C LEU A 33 -11.16 -0.60 5.18
N LEU A 34 -11.02 0.14 4.08
CA LEU A 34 -11.87 1.30 3.80
C LEU A 34 -13.31 0.88 3.54
N GLN A 35 -14.26 1.75 3.89
CA GLN A 35 -15.67 1.52 3.60
C GLN A 35 -15.97 1.59 2.10
N GLY A 36 -16.97 0.83 1.68
CA GLY A 36 -17.38 0.80 0.27
C GLY A 36 -16.39 0.12 -0.68
N GLU A 37 -16.82 -0.03 -1.92
CA GLU A 37 -15.99 -0.55 -3.00
C GLU A 37 -15.40 0.59 -3.82
N PHE A 38 -14.32 0.31 -4.54
CA PHE A 38 -13.65 1.24 -5.44
C PHE A 38 -13.74 0.76 -6.89
N ALA A 39 -13.60 1.72 -7.80
CA ALA A 39 -13.49 1.52 -9.24
C ALA A 39 -12.10 1.92 -9.72
N VAL A 40 -11.58 1.20 -10.71
CA VAL A 40 -10.42 1.60 -11.52
C VAL A 40 -10.93 1.97 -12.91
N CYS A 41 -10.98 3.27 -13.19
CA CYS A 41 -11.49 3.83 -14.43
C CYS A 41 -10.34 4.21 -15.36
N ALA A 42 -10.46 3.91 -16.64
CA ALA A 42 -9.55 4.38 -17.68
C ALA A 42 -10.30 5.30 -18.64
N LEU A 43 -9.86 6.55 -18.70
CA LEU A 43 -10.37 7.58 -19.61
C LEU A 43 -9.32 7.90 -20.67
N GLU A 44 -9.73 8.56 -21.75
CA GLU A 44 -8.83 9.04 -22.79
C GLU A 44 -7.70 9.90 -22.20
N LYS A 45 -6.48 9.73 -22.71
CA LYS A 45 -5.27 10.35 -22.16
C LYS A 45 -5.28 11.88 -22.15
N SER A 46 -6.09 12.52 -23.01
CA SER A 46 -6.24 13.97 -23.11
C SER A 46 -7.45 14.51 -22.34
N THR A 47 -8.29 13.64 -21.77
CA THR A 47 -9.46 14.05 -20.99
C THR A 47 -9.01 14.91 -19.81
N LYS A 48 -9.72 16.04 -19.60
CA LYS A 48 -9.56 16.84 -18.38
C LYS A 48 -9.92 15.99 -17.17
N ILE A 49 -9.30 16.26 -16.03
CA ILE A 49 -9.67 15.57 -14.79
C ILE A 49 -11.14 15.91 -14.50
N PRO A 50 -12.02 14.91 -14.38
CA PRO A 50 -13.44 15.17 -14.18
C PRO A 50 -13.73 15.59 -12.74
N ASP A 51 -14.75 16.44 -12.54
CA ASP A 51 -15.08 17.01 -11.24
C ASP A 51 -15.39 15.96 -10.17
N TRP A 52 -16.02 14.84 -10.55
CA TRP A 52 -16.32 13.74 -9.62
C TRP A 52 -15.06 13.13 -9.00
N ALA A 53 -13.91 13.23 -9.66
CA ALA A 53 -12.64 12.73 -9.13
C ALA A 53 -11.96 13.72 -8.17
N LEU A 54 -12.49 14.94 -8.04
CA LEU A 54 -11.93 16.01 -7.21
C LEU A 54 -12.73 16.26 -5.92
N THR A 55 -13.90 15.65 -5.77
CA THR A 55 -14.85 15.91 -4.66
C THR A 55 -14.83 14.85 -3.56
N THR A 56 -13.92 13.87 -3.63
CA THR A 56 -13.88 12.74 -2.69
C THR A 56 -12.46 12.31 -2.35
N THR A 57 -12.31 11.56 -1.26
CA THR A 57 -11.04 10.99 -0.81
C THR A 57 -11.26 9.59 -0.21
N PRO A 58 -10.29 8.66 -0.37
CA PRO A 58 -9.09 8.79 -1.19
C PRO A 58 -9.41 8.64 -2.70
N VAL A 59 -8.65 9.35 -3.54
CA VAL A 59 -8.65 9.21 -5.00
C VAL A 59 -7.22 9.17 -5.49
N SER A 60 -6.93 8.27 -6.44
CA SER A 60 -5.67 8.28 -7.18
C SER A 60 -5.92 8.67 -8.63
N ILE A 61 -5.17 9.64 -9.14
CA ILE A 61 -5.26 10.13 -10.52
C ILE A 61 -3.89 10.00 -11.15
N THR A 62 -3.76 9.16 -12.17
CA THR A 62 -2.51 8.94 -12.89
C THR A 62 -2.73 9.18 -14.38
N ARG A 63 -2.01 10.15 -14.94
CA ARG A 63 -1.98 10.39 -16.39
C ARG A 63 -0.73 9.76 -16.98
N SER A 64 -0.91 8.91 -17.98
CA SER A 64 0.18 8.31 -18.75
C SER A 64 0.00 8.59 -20.24
N GLN A 65 0.95 8.13 -21.06
CA GLN A 65 0.82 8.18 -22.52
C GLN A 65 -0.34 7.30 -23.04
N ALA A 66 -0.76 6.31 -22.26
CA ALA A 66 -1.82 5.39 -22.63
C ALA A 66 -3.22 5.92 -22.26
N ALA A 67 -3.38 6.47 -21.05
CA ALA A 67 -4.69 6.84 -20.51
C ALA A 67 -4.61 7.82 -19.33
N LEU A 68 -5.77 8.38 -18.98
CA LEU A 68 -6.03 8.95 -17.66
C LEU A 68 -6.68 7.87 -16.77
N SER A 69 -5.92 7.30 -15.84
CA SER A 69 -6.41 6.33 -14.87
C SER A 69 -6.91 7.04 -13.61
N ILE A 70 -8.11 6.72 -13.16
CA ILE A 70 -8.71 7.26 -11.94
C ILE A 70 -9.18 6.10 -11.07
N ILE A 71 -8.72 6.08 -9.82
CA ILE A 71 -9.16 5.12 -8.81
C ILE A 71 -9.91 5.89 -7.74
N ALA A 72 -11.18 5.55 -7.53
CA ALA A 72 -12.08 6.28 -6.63
C ALA A 72 -13.18 5.37 -6.07
N PRO A 73 -13.88 5.77 -4.98
CA PRO A 73 -15.05 5.04 -4.49
C PRO A 73 -16.08 4.77 -5.59
N ASN A 74 -16.72 3.60 -5.59
CA ASN A 74 -17.68 3.22 -6.65
C ASN A 74 -18.89 4.16 -6.73
N ASN A 75 -19.33 4.71 -5.59
CA ASN A 75 -20.56 5.51 -5.47
C ASN A 75 -20.46 6.92 -6.06
N ILE A 76 -19.25 7.45 -6.25
CA ILE A 76 -19.02 8.77 -6.85
C ILE A 76 -18.82 8.69 -8.37
N VAL A 77 -18.52 7.50 -8.91
CA VAL A 77 -18.25 7.31 -10.34
C VAL A 77 -19.57 7.30 -11.11
N PRO A 78 -19.76 8.19 -12.10
CA PRO A 78 -20.99 8.22 -12.88
C PRO A 78 -21.26 6.92 -13.61
N GLN A 79 -22.55 6.64 -13.85
CA GLN A 79 -22.97 5.56 -14.74
C GLN A 79 -22.43 5.82 -16.17
N GLY A 80 -22.14 4.75 -16.90
CA GLY A 80 -21.63 4.83 -18.27
C GLY A 80 -20.11 5.01 -18.38
N ILE A 81 -19.40 5.33 -17.30
CA ILE A 81 -17.92 5.31 -17.33
C ILE A 81 -17.43 3.87 -17.27
N ASN A 82 -16.67 3.46 -18.28
CA ASN A 82 -16.02 2.15 -18.31
C ASN A 82 -14.97 2.08 -17.19
N CYS A 83 -15.26 1.26 -16.17
CA CYS A 83 -14.35 1.05 -15.07
C CYS A 83 -14.43 -0.40 -14.61
N ASP A 84 -13.28 -0.90 -14.20
CA ASP A 84 -13.20 -2.14 -13.48
C ASP A 84 -13.59 -1.93 -12.01
N ARG A 85 -14.75 -2.44 -11.61
CA ARG A 85 -15.39 -2.17 -10.31
C ARG A 85 -15.22 -3.33 -9.34
N GLY A 86 -15.65 -3.10 -8.11
CA GLY A 86 -15.72 -4.14 -7.09
C GLY A 86 -14.38 -4.40 -6.44
N TRP A 87 -13.60 -3.34 -6.24
CA TRP A 87 -12.35 -3.41 -5.50
C TRP A 87 -12.58 -3.08 -4.02
N ARG A 88 -11.93 -3.83 -3.14
CA ARG A 88 -11.82 -3.53 -1.72
C ARG A 88 -10.42 -3.02 -1.44
N THR A 89 -10.37 -1.89 -0.77
CA THR A 89 -9.16 -1.12 -0.55
C THR A 89 -8.78 -1.18 0.92
N PHE A 90 -7.53 -1.53 1.17
CA PHE A 90 -6.89 -1.45 2.47
C PHE A 90 -5.91 -0.28 2.47
N GLU A 91 -6.04 0.61 3.44
CA GLU A 91 -4.99 1.58 3.77
C GLU A 91 -3.88 0.86 4.55
N VAL A 92 -2.63 1.04 4.12
CA VAL A 92 -1.47 0.40 4.74
C VAL A 92 -0.91 1.34 5.79
N GLY A 93 -0.78 0.85 7.02
CA GLY A 93 -0.24 1.62 8.13
C GLY A 93 1.11 2.26 7.80
N PHE A 94 1.41 3.38 8.46
CA PHE A 94 2.58 4.21 8.18
C PHE A 94 3.86 3.39 7.98
N ASN A 95 4.48 3.59 6.83
CA ASN A 95 5.71 2.91 6.46
C ASN A 95 6.77 3.96 6.12
N PRO A 96 7.81 4.16 6.96
CA PRO A 96 8.84 5.13 6.66
C PRO A 96 9.60 4.74 5.37
N PRO A 97 10.08 5.70 4.55
CA PRO A 97 10.74 5.44 3.27
C PRO A 97 11.97 4.51 3.33
N SER A 98 12.51 4.26 4.53
CA SER A 98 13.65 3.39 4.77
C SER A 98 13.30 1.90 4.87
N VAL A 99 12.03 1.52 4.78
CA VAL A 99 11.59 0.12 4.89
C VAL A 99 11.47 -0.51 3.50
N PHE A 100 12.25 -1.58 3.30
CA PHE A 100 12.28 -2.33 2.04
C PHE A 100 11.35 -3.55 2.08
N GLY A 101 10.89 -3.99 0.92
CA GLY A 101 10.13 -5.24 0.79
C GLY A 101 8.65 -5.16 1.19
N VAL A 102 8.13 -3.96 1.49
CA VAL A 102 6.73 -3.74 1.88
C VAL A 102 5.74 -4.32 0.88
N VAL A 103 5.85 -3.94 -0.39
CA VAL A 103 5.00 -4.50 -1.46
C VAL A 103 5.12 -6.03 -1.52
N ALA A 104 6.33 -6.57 -1.36
CA ALA A 104 6.56 -8.01 -1.44
C ALA A 104 5.92 -8.79 -0.28
N ALA A 105 5.87 -8.21 0.92
CA ALA A 105 5.22 -8.82 2.08
C ALA A 105 3.72 -9.03 1.87
N PHE A 106 3.05 -8.14 1.11
CA PHE A 106 1.64 -8.31 0.75
C PHE A 106 1.45 -9.11 -0.54
N ALA A 107 2.21 -8.80 -1.59
CA ALA A 107 2.01 -9.37 -2.93
C ALA A 107 2.33 -10.86 -3.00
N ARG A 108 3.42 -11.32 -2.36
CA ARG A 108 3.83 -12.74 -2.41
C ARG A 108 2.78 -13.69 -1.84
N PRO A 109 2.26 -13.51 -0.61
CA PRO A 109 1.27 -14.43 -0.06
C PRO A 109 -0.07 -14.40 -0.81
N LEU A 110 -0.49 -13.24 -1.31
CA LEU A 110 -1.70 -13.11 -2.15
C LEU A 110 -1.53 -13.81 -3.51
N ALA A 111 -0.37 -13.66 -4.15
CA ALA A 111 -0.05 -14.32 -5.41
C ALA A 111 -0.07 -15.86 -5.29
N ARG A 112 0.40 -16.43 -4.16
CA ARG A 112 0.29 -17.88 -3.87
C ARG A 112 -1.15 -18.39 -3.83
N LYS A 113 -2.12 -17.49 -3.63
CA LYS A 113 -3.56 -17.79 -3.67
C LYS A 113 -4.23 -17.33 -4.96
N HIS A 114 -3.46 -16.94 -5.98
CA HIS A 114 -3.95 -16.42 -7.26
C HIS A 114 -4.84 -15.17 -7.10
N ILE A 115 -4.55 -14.34 -6.10
CA ILE A 115 -5.27 -13.08 -5.86
C ILE A 115 -4.46 -11.96 -6.52
N SER A 116 -5.03 -11.37 -7.58
CA SER A 116 -4.49 -10.15 -8.19
C SER A 116 -4.68 -8.95 -7.27
N ILE A 117 -3.74 -8.00 -7.33
CA ILE A 117 -3.72 -6.79 -6.51
C ILE A 117 -3.55 -5.54 -7.37
N HIS A 118 -4.09 -4.41 -6.90
CA HIS A 118 -3.54 -3.08 -7.23
C HIS A 118 -2.83 -2.52 -6.01
N TRP A 119 -1.62 -2.00 -6.22
CA TRP A 119 -0.87 -1.26 -5.23
C TRP A 119 -0.76 0.20 -5.64
N ILE A 120 -1.13 1.11 -4.74
CA ILE A 120 -1.06 2.55 -4.98
C ILE A 120 -0.17 3.14 -3.91
N SER A 121 0.99 3.67 -4.29
CA SER A 121 1.81 4.41 -3.36
C SER A 121 1.38 5.87 -3.25
N SER A 122 1.26 6.35 -2.01
CA SER A 122 0.90 7.72 -1.68
C SER A 122 1.65 8.17 -0.41
N SER A 123 1.66 9.46 -0.13
CA SER A 123 2.21 9.99 1.12
C SER A 123 1.05 10.39 2.04
N PRO A 124 1.01 9.94 3.31
CA PRO A 124 2.03 9.15 4.03
C PRO A 124 1.79 7.62 4.02
N THR A 125 0.86 7.13 3.22
CA THR A 125 0.37 5.75 3.24
C THR A 125 0.27 5.15 1.83
N ASP A 126 0.40 3.83 1.72
CA ASP A 126 0.09 3.08 0.51
C ASP A 126 -1.31 2.46 0.61
N TYR A 127 -1.91 2.13 -0.53
CA TYR A 127 -3.17 1.39 -0.60
C TYR A 127 -2.98 0.06 -1.33
N LEU A 128 -3.51 -1.00 -0.74
CA LEU A 128 -3.59 -2.34 -1.31
C LEU A 128 -5.04 -2.62 -1.69
N MET A 129 -5.29 -3.01 -2.94
CA MET A 129 -6.64 -3.32 -3.41
C MET A 129 -6.72 -4.77 -3.90
N VAL A 130 -7.83 -5.43 -3.57
CA VAL A 130 -8.19 -6.76 -4.07
C VAL A 130 -9.63 -6.76 -4.57
N LYS A 131 -10.00 -7.69 -5.45
CA LYS A 131 -11.41 -7.86 -5.82
C LYS A 131 -12.27 -8.23 -4.60
N GLN A 132 -13.50 -7.72 -4.57
CA GLN A 132 -14.51 -8.01 -3.55
C GLN A 132 -14.70 -9.52 -3.34
N ALA A 133 -14.71 -10.30 -4.43
CA ALA A 133 -14.78 -11.77 -4.38
C ALA A 133 -13.62 -12.41 -3.59
N ASN A 134 -12.45 -11.76 -3.55
CA ASN A 134 -11.25 -12.22 -2.86
C ASN A 134 -11.07 -11.61 -1.47
N ARG A 135 -11.96 -10.69 -1.03
CA ARG A 135 -11.81 -9.92 0.22
C ARG A 135 -11.51 -10.80 1.44
N GLU A 136 -12.38 -11.76 1.72
CA GLU A 136 -12.23 -12.59 2.93
C GLU A 136 -10.99 -13.50 2.84
N THR A 137 -10.66 -14.00 1.65
CA THR A 137 -9.44 -14.79 1.44
C THR A 137 -8.19 -13.95 1.64
N ALA A 138 -8.16 -12.73 1.11
CA ALA A 138 -7.06 -11.79 1.31
C ALA A 138 -6.87 -11.47 2.80
N ILE A 139 -7.95 -11.19 3.54
CA ILE A 139 -7.88 -10.95 4.98
C ILE A 139 -7.28 -12.15 5.70
N ARG A 140 -7.78 -13.37 5.46
CA ARG A 140 -7.23 -14.57 6.10
C ARG A 140 -5.75 -14.78 5.79
N VAL A 141 -5.34 -14.58 4.54
CA VAL A 141 -3.95 -14.75 4.09
C VAL A 141 -3.05 -13.73 4.77
N LEU A 142 -3.41 -12.45 4.75
CA LEU A 142 -2.57 -11.39 5.29
C LEU A 142 -2.51 -11.44 6.83
N SER A 143 -3.61 -11.79 7.49
CA SER A 143 -3.60 -12.05 8.94
C SER A 143 -2.69 -13.22 9.33
N ALA A 144 -2.66 -14.29 8.53
CA ALA A 144 -1.77 -15.42 8.78
C ALA A 144 -0.28 -15.09 8.62
N GLU A 145 0.04 -14.05 7.83
CA GLU A 145 1.41 -13.52 7.68
C GLU A 145 1.78 -12.51 8.79
N GLY A 146 0.88 -12.25 9.74
CA GLY A 146 1.12 -11.39 10.91
C GLY A 146 0.59 -9.96 10.79
N HIS A 147 -0.05 -9.60 9.67
CA HIS A 147 -0.57 -8.25 9.46
C HIS A 147 -1.91 -8.04 10.21
N PRO A 148 -2.00 -7.07 11.15
CA PRO A 148 -3.24 -6.79 11.84
C PRO A 148 -4.25 -6.13 10.89
N ILE A 149 -5.50 -6.58 10.91
CA ILE A 149 -6.58 -6.09 10.03
C ILE A 149 -7.63 -5.35 10.86
N ARG A 150 -7.92 -4.10 10.50
CA ARG A 150 -9.05 -3.30 10.99
C ARG A 150 -10.13 -3.23 9.92
N ARG A 151 -11.39 -3.28 10.33
CA ARG A 151 -12.56 -3.34 9.44
C ARG A 151 -13.59 -2.29 9.81
#